data_AF-A0A6G7A190-F1
#
_entry.id   AF-A0A6G7A190-F1
#
_cell.length_a   1.000
_cell.length_b   1.000
_cell.length_c   1.000
_cell.angle_alpha   90.00
_cell.angle_beta   90.00
_cell.angle_gamma   90.00
#
_symmetry.space_group_name_H-M   'P 1'
#
loop_
_entity.id
_entity.type
_entity.pdbx_description
1 polymer ?
#
loop_
_entity_poly.entity_id
_entity_poly.type
_entity_poly.pdbx_seq_one_letter_code
_entity_poly.pdbx_strand_id
1 'polypeptide(L)'
;MDLHRTQQLLHQDLDRSQPREALVLVLEAALELVSLPDNDFCWSSWTGQEQASAELRGLIATLQAGRLPERSSVAVLFAVTGPLQEVSLSSGWAQTFLKVADRFDEVAALLW
;
A
#
# COMPACT_ATOMS: atom_id res chain seq x y z
N MET A 1 4.92 3.52 16.31
CA MET A 1 4.87 2.44 15.31
C MET A 1 6.20 2.40 14.62
N ASP A 2 6.79 1.21 14.47
CA ASP A 2 8.03 1.04 13.73
C ASP A 2 7.70 0.83 12.25
N LEU A 3 8.23 1.69 11.38
CA LEU A 3 8.02 1.66 9.92
C LEU A 3 8.96 0.65 9.24
N HIS A 4 9.01 -0.58 9.75
CA HIS A 4 10.01 -1.56 9.33
C HIS A 4 9.80 -2.00 7.87
N ARG A 5 8.56 -2.28 7.47
CA ARG A 5 8.23 -2.70 6.10
C ARG A 5 8.38 -1.57 5.12
N THR A 6 7.97 -0.37 5.51
CA THR A 6 8.17 0.83 4.70
C THR A 6 9.65 1.09 4.45
N GLN A 7 10.49 1.01 5.49
CA GLN A 7 11.94 1.16 5.33
C GLN A 7 12.55 0.03 4.49
N GLN A 8 12.13 -1.22 4.71
CA GLN A 8 12.57 -2.36 3.93
C GLN A 8 12.28 -2.16 2.44
N LEU A 9 11.04 -1.78 2.10
CA LEU A 9 10.59 -1.55 0.73
C LEU A 9 11.36 -0.42 0.02
N LEU A 10 11.70 0.63 0.76
CA LEU A 10 12.35 1.81 0.19
C LEU A 10 13.87 1.66 0.06
N HIS A 11 14.51 0.80 0.86
CA HIS A 11 15.97 0.65 0.87
C HIS A 11 16.48 -0.64 0.23
N GLN A 12 15.63 -1.65 0.02
CA GLN A 12 16.02 -2.90 -0.61
C GLN A 12 15.51 -2.97 -2.05
N ASP A 13 16.25 -3.68 -2.90
CA ASP A 13 15.76 -4.04 -4.23
C ASP A 13 14.65 -5.07 -4.10
N LEU A 14 13.58 -4.88 -4.87
CA LEU A 14 12.48 -5.83 -4.97
C LEU A 14 12.98 -7.11 -5.66
N ASP A 15 12.72 -8.26 -5.04
CA ASP A 15 12.94 -9.55 -5.69
C ASP A 15 11.92 -9.76 -6.80
N ARG A 16 12.33 -9.42 -8.02
CA ARG A 16 11.49 -9.56 -9.23
C ARG A 16 11.16 -11.01 -9.57
N SER A 17 11.86 -11.99 -8.99
CA SER A 17 11.53 -13.41 -9.15
C SER A 17 10.33 -13.85 -8.30
N GLN A 18 9.97 -13.04 -7.29
CA GLN A 18 8.87 -13.32 -6.36
C GLN A 18 7.88 -12.14 -6.31
N PRO A 19 7.22 -11.79 -7.44
CA PRO A 19 6.42 -10.58 -7.54
C PRO A 19 5.19 -10.56 -6.62
N ARG A 20 4.67 -11.73 -6.21
CA ARG A 20 3.58 -11.80 -5.22
C ARG A 20 4.05 -11.40 -3.82
N GLU A 21 5.24 -11.84 -3.43
CA GLU A 21 5.83 -11.47 -2.13
C GLU A 21 6.21 -9.98 -2.12
N ALA A 22 6.71 -9.49 -3.25
CA ALA A 22 6.93 -8.05 -3.46
C ALA A 22 5.63 -7.25 -3.29
N LEU A 23 4.50 -7.73 -3.82
CA LEU A 23 3.20 -7.07 -3.64
C LEU A 23 2.74 -7.10 -2.19
N VAL A 24 2.96 -8.21 -1.48
CA VAL A 24 2.68 -8.28 -0.03
C VAL A 24 3.49 -7.22 0.71
N LEU A 25 4.79 -7.06 0.42
CA LEU A 25 5.63 -6.05 1.05
C LEU A 25 5.13 -4.62 0.78
N VAL A 26 4.69 -4.34 -0.45
CA VAL A 26 4.08 -3.05 -0.82
C VAL A 26 2.81 -2.78 0.00
N LEU A 27 1.92 -3.76 0.12
CA LEU A 27 0.68 -3.62 0.88
C LEU A 27 0.93 -3.54 2.39
N GLU A 28 1.95 -4.23 2.91
CA GLU A 28 2.37 -4.12 4.32
C GLU A 28 2.95 -2.73 4.63
N ALA A 29 3.75 -2.15 3.72
CA ALA A 29 4.24 -0.77 3.87
C ALA A 29 3.07 0.23 3.84
N ALA A 30 2.12 0.07 2.92
CA ALA A 30 0.91 0.90 2.90
C ALA A 30 0.10 0.74 4.20
N LEU A 31 0.00 -0.49 4.74
CA LEU A 31 -0.68 -0.77 6.01
C LEU A 31 0.00 -0.06 7.18
N GLU A 32 1.32 -0.07 7.27
CA GLU A 32 2.07 0.70 8.28
C GLU A 32 1.75 2.18 8.19
N LEU A 33 1.76 2.76 6.97
CA LEU A 33 1.50 4.18 6.76
C LEU A 33 0.10 4.59 7.17
N VAL A 34 -0.94 3.86 6.74
CA VAL A 34 -2.33 4.18 7.14
C VAL A 34 -2.60 3.91 8.63
N SER A 35 -1.72 3.15 9.29
CA SER A 35 -1.84 2.85 10.71
C SER A 35 -1.12 3.86 11.61
N LEU A 36 -0.37 4.81 11.04
CA LEU A 36 0.27 5.87 11.81
C LEU A 36 -0.77 6.66 12.63
N PRO A 37 -0.41 7.08 13.87
CA PRO A 37 -1.27 7.99 14.62
C PRO A 37 -1.45 9.29 13.85
N ASP A 38 -2.59 9.94 14.05
CA ASP A 38 -2.92 11.26 13.50
C ASP A 38 -3.08 11.32 11.97
N ASN A 39 -3.27 10.18 11.30
CA ASN A 39 -3.70 10.19 9.90
C ASN A 39 -5.07 10.87 9.75
N ASP A 40 -5.17 11.76 8.77
CA ASP A 40 -6.38 12.43 8.36
C ASP A 40 -7.00 11.73 7.14
N PHE A 41 -8.20 11.18 7.36
CA PHE A 41 -8.97 10.45 6.35
C PHE A 41 -10.09 11.29 5.73
N CYS A 42 -10.22 12.58 6.09
CA CYS A 42 -11.38 13.41 5.75
C CYS A 42 -11.68 13.48 4.24
N TRP A 43 -10.67 13.37 3.39
CA TRP A 43 -10.79 13.42 1.94
C TRP A 43 -10.70 12.05 1.25
N SER A 44 -10.45 10.99 2.02
CA SER A 44 -10.31 9.65 1.47
C SER A 44 -11.66 8.94 1.35
N SER A 45 -11.72 7.89 0.53
CA SER A 45 -12.90 6.99 0.52
C SER A 45 -13.07 6.18 1.80
N TRP A 46 -12.11 6.21 2.72
CA TRP A 46 -12.19 5.54 4.01
C TRP A 46 -12.77 6.45 5.09
N THR A 47 -13.62 5.89 5.94
CA THR A 47 -14.16 6.58 7.13
C THR A 47 -13.15 6.70 8.26
N GLY A 48 -12.02 5.98 8.17
CA GLY A 48 -10.93 6.05 9.12
C GLY A 48 -9.95 4.88 9.01
N GLN A 49 -8.99 4.88 9.93
CA GLN A 49 -7.89 3.91 9.97
C GLN A 49 -8.34 2.45 9.99
N GLU A 50 -9.41 2.11 10.72
CA GLU A 50 -9.87 0.72 10.81
C GLU A 50 -10.32 0.16 9.46
N GLN A 51 -11.07 0.96 8.68
CA GLN A 51 -11.53 0.56 7.35
C GLN A 51 -10.35 0.40 6.38
N ALA A 52 -9.44 1.38 6.35
CA ALA A 52 -8.23 1.32 5.52
C ALA A 52 -7.37 0.09 5.84
N SER A 53 -7.17 -0.16 7.14
CA SER A 53 -6.39 -1.30 7.62
C SER A 53 -7.07 -2.63 7.30
N ALA A 54 -8.40 -2.71 7.42
CA ALA A 54 -9.15 -3.91 7.12
C ALA A 54 -9.08 -4.26 5.63
N GLU A 55 -9.20 -3.27 4.75
CA GLU A 55 -9.10 -3.47 3.30
C GLU A 55 -7.70 -3.98 2.90
N LEU A 56 -6.64 -3.31 3.37
CA LEU A 56 -5.26 -3.72 3.10
C LEU A 56 -4.96 -5.13 3.64
N ARG A 57 -5.40 -5.44 4.87
CA ARG A 57 -5.25 -6.79 5.44
C ARG A 57 -6.00 -7.85 4.63
N GLY A 58 -7.17 -7.52 4.08
CA GLY A 58 -7.93 -8.42 3.20
C GLY A 58 -7.18 -8.76 1.90
N LEU A 59 -6.54 -7.75 1.28
CA LEU A 59 -5.70 -7.95 0.10
C LEU A 59 -4.46 -8.79 0.42
N ILE A 60 -3.77 -8.50 1.52
CA ILE A 60 -2.61 -9.27 2.00
C ILE A 60 -3.01 -10.72 2.27
N ALA A 61 -4.11 -10.96 2.97
CA ALA A 61 -4.60 -12.31 3.26
C ALA A 61 -4.96 -13.08 1.98
N THR A 62 -5.47 -12.40 0.95
CA THR A 62 -5.76 -13.01 -0.35
C THR A 62 -4.47 -13.50 -1.02
N LEU A 63 -3.42 -12.67 -1.03
CA LEU A 63 -2.10 -13.03 -1.55
C LEU A 63 -1.45 -14.18 -0.78
N GLN A 64 -1.51 -14.14 0.55
CA GLN A 64 -0.98 -15.19 1.42
C GLN A 64 -1.73 -16.52 1.25
N ALA A 65 -3.02 -16.48 0.88
CA ALA A 65 -3.79 -17.66 0.51
C ALA A 65 -3.47 -18.19 -0.92
N GLY A 66 -2.46 -17.64 -1.58
CA GLY A 66 -2.01 -18.05 -2.92
C GLY A 66 -2.87 -17.50 -4.07
N ARG A 67 -3.82 -16.61 -3.78
CA ARG A 67 -4.70 -15.98 -4.79
C ARG A 67 -4.20 -14.59 -5.14
N LEU A 68 -4.37 -14.18 -6.39
CA LEU A 68 -4.07 -12.82 -6.83
C LEU A 68 -5.39 -12.01 -6.82
N PRO A 69 -5.50 -10.90 -6.07
CA PRO A 69 -6.66 -10.02 -6.16
C PRO A 69 -6.81 -9.43 -7.57
N GLU A 70 -7.99 -8.89 -7.88
CA GLU A 70 -8.19 -8.17 -9.13
C GLU A 70 -7.28 -6.94 -9.19
N ARG A 71 -6.67 -6.69 -10.35
CA ARG A 71 -5.76 -5.55 -10.55
C ARG A 71 -6.41 -4.23 -10.16
N SER A 72 -7.66 -4.01 -10.57
CA SER A 72 -8.43 -2.79 -10.29
C SER A 72 -8.60 -2.54 -8.79
N SER A 73 -8.89 -3.59 -8.01
CA SER A 73 -9.05 -3.51 -6.55
C SER A 73 -7.79 -3.04 -5.84
N VAL A 74 -6.60 -3.35 -6.37
CA VAL A 74 -5.34 -2.89 -5.80
C VAL A 74 -4.91 -1.54 -6.39
N ALA A 75 -5.01 -1.39 -7.72
CA ALA A 75 -4.54 -0.21 -8.42
C ALA A 75 -5.29 1.07 -8.01
N VAL A 76 -6.58 0.98 -7.69
CA VAL A 76 -7.35 2.13 -7.21
C VAL A 76 -6.76 2.72 -5.93
N LEU A 77 -6.15 1.91 -5.06
CA LEU A 77 -5.53 2.37 -3.82
C LEU A 77 -4.35 3.31 -4.07
N PHE A 78 -3.58 3.05 -5.13
CA PHE A 78 -2.36 3.78 -5.49
C PHE A 78 -2.58 4.83 -6.59
N ALA A 79 -3.80 4.94 -7.12
CA ALA A 79 -4.11 5.88 -8.19
C ALA A 79 -3.92 7.34 -7.75
N VAL A 80 -3.77 8.23 -8.74
CA VAL A 80 -3.93 9.66 -8.52
C VAL A 80 -5.35 9.91 -8.00
N THR A 81 -5.46 10.72 -6.95
CA THR A 81 -6.65 10.92 -6.11
C THR A 81 -7.26 9.61 -5.59
N GLY A 82 -6.43 8.57 -5.44
CA GLY A 82 -6.80 7.35 -4.74
C GLY A 82 -6.73 7.53 -3.23
N PRO A 83 -7.32 6.63 -2.45
CA PRO A 83 -7.44 6.78 -1.00
C PRO A 83 -6.08 6.89 -0.30
N LEU A 84 -5.05 6.15 -0.73
CA LEU A 84 -3.72 6.31 -0.13
C LEU A 84 -3.11 7.68 -0.45
N GLN A 85 -3.31 8.21 -1.66
CA GLN A 85 -2.78 9.54 -1.99
C GLN A 85 -3.48 10.62 -1.15
N GLU A 86 -4.80 10.57 -1.04
CA GLU A 86 -5.59 11.56 -0.29
C GLU A 86 -5.22 11.59 1.20
N VAL A 87 -5.08 10.40 1.82
CA VAL A 87 -4.58 10.31 3.21
C VAL A 87 -3.15 10.81 3.29
N SER A 88 -2.28 10.47 2.33
CA SER A 88 -0.86 10.88 2.37
C SER A 88 -0.66 12.38 2.34
N LEU A 89 -1.46 13.10 1.54
CA LEU A 89 -1.41 14.54 1.40
C LEU A 89 -1.88 15.21 2.70
N SER A 90 -2.98 14.70 3.27
CA SER A 90 -3.58 15.24 4.48
C SER A 90 -2.77 14.93 5.74
N SER A 91 -1.98 13.85 5.71
CA SER A 91 -1.25 13.31 6.88
C SER A 91 0.27 13.51 6.82
N GLY A 92 0.78 14.25 5.82
CA GLY A 92 2.18 14.68 5.78
C GLY A 92 3.20 13.65 5.26
N TRP A 93 2.76 12.54 4.66
CA TRP A 93 3.65 11.49 4.12
C TRP A 93 3.54 11.31 2.59
N ALA A 94 3.08 12.34 1.87
CA ALA A 94 2.93 12.33 0.40
C ALA A 94 4.19 11.93 -0.37
N GLN A 95 5.38 12.38 0.07
CA GLN A 95 6.65 11.98 -0.58
C GLN A 95 6.97 10.49 -0.38
N THR A 96 6.59 9.94 0.78
CA THR A 96 6.72 8.50 1.04
C THR A 96 5.72 7.73 0.19
N PHE A 97 4.48 8.21 0.06
CA PHE A 97 3.47 7.61 -0.80
C PHE A 97 3.97 7.47 -2.24
N LEU A 98 4.53 8.53 -2.84
CA LEU A 98 5.02 8.47 -4.23
C LEU A 98 6.02 7.33 -4.43
N LYS A 99 6.96 7.16 -3.50
CA LYS A 99 7.94 6.07 -3.57
C LYS A 99 7.29 4.69 -3.42
N VAL A 100 6.30 4.55 -2.53
CA VAL A 100 5.56 3.29 -2.38
C VAL A 100 4.72 2.98 -3.62
N ALA A 101 4.11 4.00 -4.23
CA ALA A 101 3.35 3.89 -5.47
C ALA A 101 4.26 3.50 -6.66
N ASP A 102 5.46 4.07 -6.76
CA ASP A 102 6.45 3.66 -7.76
C ASP A 102 6.81 2.18 -7.61
N ARG A 103 7.00 1.70 -6.37
CA ARG A 103 7.23 0.28 -6.10
C ARG A 103 6.02 -0.58 -6.47
N PHE A 104 4.80 -0.11 -6.22
CA PHE A 104 3.60 -0.79 -6.67
C PHE A 104 3.58 -0.93 -8.20
N ASP A 105 3.86 0.13 -8.95
CA ASP A 105 3.87 0.11 -10.41
C ASP A 105 4.89 -0.88 -10.96
N GLU A 106 6.10 -0.93 -10.38
CA GLU A 106 7.12 -1.94 -10.71
C GLU A 106 6.59 -3.38 -10.55
N VAL A 107 5.94 -3.66 -9.42
CA VAL A 107 5.42 -5.00 -9.10
C VAL A 107 4.18 -5.35 -9.93
N ALA A 108 3.29 -4.38 -10.15
CA ALA A 108 2.08 -4.57 -10.93
C ALA A 108 2.40 -5.01 -12.37
N ALA A 109 3.43 -4.42 -12.98
CA ALA A 109 3.90 -4.79 -14.32
C ALA A 109 4.43 -6.23 -14.43
N LEU A 110 4.77 -6.88 -13.31
CA LEU A 110 5.20 -8.29 -13.27
C LEU A 110 4.05 -9.27 -13.00
N LEU A 111 2.94 -8.78 -12.44
CA LEU A 111 1.79 -9.61 -12.04
C LEU A 111 0.65 -9.61 -13.05
N TRP A 112 0.42 -8.48 -13.72
CA TRP A 112 -0.72 -8.26 -14.63
C TRP A 112 -0.31 -7.51 -15.90
#